data_AF-A0A2N7Q6W2-F1
#
_entry.id   AF-A0A2N7Q6W2-F1
#
_cell.length_a   1.000
_cell.length_b   1.000
_cell.length_c   1.000
_cell.angle_alpha   90.00
_cell.angle_beta   90.00
_cell.angle_gamma   90.00
#
_symmetry.space_group_name_H-M   'P 1'
#
loop_
_entity.id
_entity.type
_entity.pdbx_description
1 polymer ?
#
loop_
_entity_poly.entity_id
_entity_poly.type
_entity_poly.pdbx_seq_one_letter_code
_entity_poly.pdbx_strand_id
1 'polypeptide(L)'
;DDFPGLTEAIKTLFPLTEVVHYVCFLKYPEEIRRYLYTTNAVENFNSRIEQIRFRLGGYFQSVEILEINLLLQTERLKQGKWKNPLPVLKSRAYEIQQLFNLKFYEKTQNY
;
A
#
# COMPACT_ATOMS: atom_id res chain seq x y z
N ASP A 1 -5.92 -10.94 25.02
CA ASP A 1 -4.89 -10.50 25.97
C ASP A 1 -4.63 -9.01 25.82
N ASP A 2 -5.50 -8.21 26.42
CA ASP A 2 -5.36 -6.76 26.49
C ASP A 2 -4.39 -6.44 27.63
N PHE A 3 -3.15 -6.07 27.30
CA PHE A 3 -2.19 -5.54 28.28
C PHE A 3 -2.50 -4.04 28.50
N PRO A 4 -3.18 -3.66 29.60
CA PRO A 4 -3.67 -2.29 29.80
C PRO A 4 -2.54 -1.23 29.83
N GLY A 5 -1.33 -1.63 30.22
CA GLY A 5 -0.16 -0.74 30.25
C GLY A 5 0.41 -0.41 28.86
N LEU A 6 0.26 -1.31 27.88
CA LEU A 6 0.77 -1.09 26.53
C LEU A 6 -0.08 -0.03 25.81
N THR A 7 -1.39 -0.07 26.00
CA THR A 7 -2.33 0.89 25.41
C THR A 7 -2.08 2.30 25.92
N GLU A 8 -1.82 2.49 27.22
CA GLU A 8 -1.51 3.81 27.78
C GLU A 8 -0.10 4.32 27.43
N ALA A 9 0.89 3.43 27.35
CA ALA A 9 2.23 3.79 26.87
C ALA A 9 2.22 4.24 25.40
N ILE A 10 1.42 3.58 24.56
CA ILE A 10 1.27 3.93 23.14
C ILE A 10 0.56 5.29 22.98
N LYS A 11 -0.47 5.57 23.80
CA LYS A 11 -1.19 6.86 23.81
C LYS A 11 -0.34 8.05 24.25
N THR A 12 0.64 7.82 25.12
CA THR A 12 1.53 8.86 25.65
C THR A 12 2.69 9.15 24.71
N LEU A 13 3.17 8.16 23.97
CA LEU A 13 4.28 8.30 23.01
C LEU A 13 3.86 8.80 21.63
N PHE A 14 2.62 8.52 21.22
CA PHE A 14 2.08 8.93 19.93
C PHE A 14 0.67 9.49 20.12
N PRO A 15 0.34 10.65 19.52
CA PRO A 15 -1.05 11.11 19.47
C PRO A 15 -1.92 9.95 18.98
N LEU A 16 -3.02 9.68 19.70
CA LEU A 16 -3.97 8.58 19.41
C LEU A 16 -4.34 8.46 17.92
N THR A 17 -4.33 9.58 17.20
CA THR A 17 -4.57 9.66 15.76
C THR A 17 -3.51 8.95 14.93
N GLU A 18 -2.22 9.08 15.25
CA GLU A 18 -1.12 8.48 14.49
C GLU A 18 -1.11 6.96 14.60
N VAL A 19 -1.31 6.44 15.82
CA VAL A 19 -1.34 5.00 16.10
C VAL A 19 -2.41 4.31 15.28
N VAL A 20 -3.60 4.91 15.19
CA VAL A 20 -4.72 4.38 14.41
C VAL A 20 -4.38 4.25 12.93
N HIS A 21 -3.58 5.16 12.38
CA HIS A 21 -3.14 5.08 10.99
C HIS A 21 -2.17 3.91 10.77
N TYR A 22 -1.22 3.68 11.68
CA TYR A 22 -0.26 2.58 11.58
C TYR A 22 -0.88 1.20 11.76
N VAL A 23 -1.93 1.07 12.59
CA VAL A 23 -2.59 -0.22 12.87
C VAL A 23 -3.84 -0.49 12.03
N CYS A 24 -4.17 0.40 11.09
CA CYS A 24 -5.41 0.31 10.30
C CYS A 24 -5.54 -1.02 9.53
N PHE A 25 -4.41 -1.63 9.14
CA PHE A 25 -4.39 -2.92 8.45
C PHE A 25 -4.99 -4.07 9.29
N LEU A 26 -5.03 -3.96 10.62
CA LEU A 26 -5.64 -4.98 11.49
C LEU A 26 -7.16 -5.15 11.25
N LYS A 27 -7.81 -4.14 10.68
CA LYS A 27 -9.24 -4.17 10.32
C LYS A 27 -9.56 -5.09 9.13
N TYR A 28 -8.54 -5.57 8.43
CA TYR A 28 -8.68 -6.48 7.29
C TYR A 28 -8.49 -7.95 7.71
N PRO A 29 -8.99 -8.91 6.92
CA PRO A 29 -8.81 -10.34 7.18
C PRO A 29 -7.33 -10.72 7.28
N GLU A 30 -7.00 -11.66 8.16
CA GLU A 30 -5.63 -12.03 8.50
C GLU A 30 -4.79 -12.41 7.27
N GLU A 31 -5.39 -13.12 6.31
CA GLU A 31 -4.71 -13.59 5.10
C GLU A 31 -4.30 -12.44 4.17
N ILE A 32 -4.95 -11.29 4.30
CA ILE A 32 -4.70 -10.09 3.48
C ILE A 32 -3.70 -9.15 4.16
N ARG A 33 -3.64 -9.13 5.50
CA ARG A 33 -2.82 -8.18 6.27
C ARG A 33 -1.37 -8.13 5.79
N ARG A 34 -0.76 -9.29 5.51
CA ARG A 34 0.62 -9.38 5.02
C ARG A 34 0.87 -8.58 3.74
N TYR A 35 -0.12 -8.49 2.86
CA TYR A 35 -0.01 -7.73 1.62
C TYR A 35 -0.20 -6.22 1.82
N LEU A 36 -0.74 -5.80 2.97
CA LEU A 36 -0.94 -4.39 3.31
C LEU A 36 0.25 -3.81 4.08
N TYR A 37 0.82 -4.56 5.03
CA TYR A 37 1.96 -4.06 5.83
C TYR A 37 3.33 -4.31 5.18
N THR A 38 3.39 -5.08 4.08
CA THR A 38 4.67 -5.34 3.39
C THR A 38 5.09 -4.15 2.53
N THR A 39 6.38 -3.80 2.60
CA THR A 39 7.01 -2.76 1.77
C THR A 39 7.58 -3.31 0.45
N ASN A 40 7.54 -4.63 0.24
CA ASN A 40 8.18 -5.31 -0.89
C ASN A 40 7.79 -4.74 -2.26
N ALA A 41 6.52 -4.37 -2.46
CA ALA A 41 6.05 -3.84 -3.74
C ALA A 41 6.68 -2.47 -4.04
N VAL A 42 6.70 -1.58 -3.04
CA VAL A 42 7.24 -0.22 -3.14
C VAL A 42 8.77 -0.27 -3.23
N GLU A 43 9.42 -1.09 -2.41
CA GLU A 43 10.87 -1.28 -2.44
C GLU A 43 11.36 -1.85 -3.79
N ASN A 44 10.65 -2.84 -4.34
CA ASN A 44 10.99 -3.38 -5.66
C ASN A 44 10.87 -2.32 -6.76
N PHE A 45 9.83 -1.49 -6.70
CA PHE A 45 9.64 -0.41 -7.65
C PHE A 45 10.74 0.64 -7.53
N ASN A 46 10.97 1.16 -6.32
CA ASN A 46 12.01 2.15 -6.06
C ASN A 46 13.39 1.63 -6.46
N SER A 47 13.74 0.40 -6.08
CA SER A 47 15.00 -0.23 -6.47
C SER A 47 15.23 -0.24 -7.98
N ARG A 48 14.18 -0.42 -8.79
CA ARG A 48 14.28 -0.35 -10.27
C ARG A 48 14.57 1.07 -10.75
N ILE A 49 13.92 2.08 -10.16
CA ILE A 49 14.16 3.48 -10.48
C ILE A 49 15.59 3.88 -10.08
N GLU A 50 16.06 3.46 -8.90
CA GLU A 50 17.44 3.64 -8.46
C GLU A 50 18.44 3.06 -9.47
N GLN A 51 18.21 1.82 -9.93
CA GLN A 51 19.06 1.19 -10.94
C GLN A 51 19.08 1.96 -12.27
N ILE A 52 17.94 2.54 -12.69
CA ILE A 52 17.89 3.40 -13.88
C ILE A 52 18.73 4.65 -13.65
N ARG A 53 18.57 5.30 -12.48
CA ARG A 53 19.35 6.49 -12.13
C ARG A 53 20.85 6.20 -12.15
N PHE A 54 21.28 5.08 -11.57
CA PHE A 54 22.69 4.67 -11.60
C PHE A 54 23.21 4.49 -13.04
N ARG A 55 22.43 3.87 -13.92
CA ARG A 55 22.80 3.69 -15.33
C ARG A 55 22.89 5.00 -16.12
N LEU A 56 22.17 6.05 -15.69
CA LEU A 56 22.18 7.37 -16.30
C LEU A 56 23.31 8.29 -15.79
N GLY A 57 24.22 7.77 -14.96
CA GLY A 57 25.32 8.55 -14.38
C GLY A 57 25.02 9.11 -12.99
N GLY A 58 24.01 8.59 -12.30
CA GLY A 58 23.70 8.92 -10.90
C GLY A 58 22.61 9.98 -10.72
N TYR A 59 22.12 10.58 -11.81
CA TYR A 59 21.00 11.51 -11.82
C TYR A 59 20.19 11.40 -13.11
N PHE A 60 18.98 11.98 -13.12
CA PHE A 60 18.18 12.12 -14.33
C PHE A 60 18.47 13.49 -14.97
N GLN A 61 18.70 13.51 -16.27
CA GLN A 61 19.13 14.71 -16.99
C GLN A 61 18.01 15.77 -17.10
N SER A 62 16.75 15.37 -16.95
CA SER A 62 15.59 16.26 -16.83
C SER A 62 14.44 15.55 -16.11
N VAL A 63 13.42 16.33 -15.71
CA VAL A 63 12.17 15.79 -15.13
C VAL A 63 11.43 14.93 -16.16
N GLU A 64 11.40 15.36 -17.42
CA GLU A 64 10.76 14.61 -18.51
C GLU A 64 11.37 13.21 -18.69
N ILE A 65 12.70 13.10 -18.61
CA ILE A 65 13.39 11.80 -18.69
C ILE A 65 13.00 10.91 -17.51
N LEU A 66 12.89 11.47 -16.30
CA LEU A 66 12.40 10.73 -15.13
C LEU A 66 10.97 10.23 -15.35
N GLU A 67 10.07 11.10 -15.81
CA GLU A 67 8.66 10.78 -16.06
C GLU A 67 8.49 9.67 -17.12
N ILE A 68 9.22 9.76 -18.23
CA ILE A 68 9.21 8.72 -19.27
C ILE A 68 9.69 7.38 -18.69
N ASN A 69 10.77 7.39 -17.91
CA ASN A 69 11.28 6.17 -17.28
C ASN A 69 10.27 5.58 -16.28
N LEU A 70 9.60 6.43 -15.50
CA LEU A 70 8.57 6.03 -14.54
C LEU A 70 7.37 5.39 -15.25
N LEU A 71 6.91 6.02 -16.34
CA LEU A 71 5.82 5.51 -17.17
C LEU A 71 6.20 4.15 -17.76
N LEU A 72 7.38 4.03 -18.37
CA LEU A 72 7.86 2.77 -18.95
C LEU A 72 7.97 1.64 -17.91
N GLN A 73 8.45 1.93 -16.69
CA GLN A 73 8.49 0.92 -15.62
C GLN A 73 7.09 0.52 -15.17
N THR A 74 6.18 1.48 -15.05
CA THR A 74 4.79 1.24 -14.68
C THR A 74 4.09 0.37 -15.72
N GLU A 75 4.25 0.66 -17.01
CA GLU A 75 3.68 -0.14 -18.10
C GLU A 75 4.23 -1.56 -18.14
N ARG A 76 5.54 -1.74 -17.95
CA ARG A 76 6.15 -3.08 -17.83
C ARG A 76 5.57 -3.89 -16.66
N LEU A 77 5.33 -3.23 -15.53
CA LEU A 77 4.72 -3.90 -14.37
C LEU A 77 3.27 -4.28 -14.65
N LYS A 78 2.46 -3.37 -15.20
CA LYS A 78 1.07 -3.63 -15.59
C LYS A 78 0.94 -4.79 -16.57
N GLN A 79 1.79 -4.83 -17.60
CA GLN A 79 1.76 -5.88 -18.61
C GLN A 79 2.31 -7.22 -18.11
N GLY A 80 3.24 -7.17 -17.15
CA GLY A 80 3.89 -8.34 -16.56
C GLY A 80 3.32 -8.70 -15.20
N LYS A 81 4.07 -8.37 -14.14
CA LYS A 81 3.82 -8.87 -12.77
C LYS A 81 2.48 -8.41 -12.18
N TRP A 82 1.95 -7.27 -12.59
CA TRP A 82 0.68 -6.71 -12.09
C TRP A 82 -0.50 -6.98 -13.04
N LYS A 83 -0.30 -7.81 -14.07
CA LYS A 83 -1.36 -8.18 -15.01
C LYS A 83 -2.54 -8.86 -14.33
N ASN A 84 -2.25 -9.70 -13.33
CA ASN A 84 -3.26 -10.46 -12.61
C ASN A 84 -3.35 -9.98 -11.16
N PRO A 85 -4.57 -9.86 -10.61
CA PRO A 85 -4.75 -9.54 -9.19
C PRO A 85 -4.21 -10.69 -8.32
N LEU A 86 -3.77 -10.35 -7.12
CA LEU A 86 -3.31 -11.34 -6.14
C LEU A 86 -4.44 -12.36 -5.86
N PRO A 87 -4.21 -13.68 -6.03
CA PRO A 87 -5.26 -14.69 -5.86
C PRO A 87 -5.95 -14.64 -4.49
N VAL A 88 -5.19 -14.35 -3.43
CA VAL A 88 -5.70 -14.22 -2.05
C VAL A 88 -6.61 -13.00 -1.89
N LEU A 89 -6.29 -11.88 -2.54
CA LEU A 89 -7.19 -10.72 -2.57
C LEU A 89 -8.46 -11.04 -3.35
N LYS A 90 -8.33 -11.77 -4.46
CA LYS A 90 -9.46 -12.17 -5.30
C LYS A 90 -10.41 -13.11 -4.55
N SER A 91 -9.89 -14.07 -3.77
CA SER A 91 -10.74 -14.99 -3.00
C SER A 91 -11.52 -14.31 -1.88
N ARG A 92 -10.99 -13.20 -1.33
CA ARG A 92 -11.60 -12.39 -0.27
C ARG A 92 -12.30 -11.12 -0.77
N ALA A 93 -12.50 -10.99 -2.08
CA ALA A 93 -13.06 -9.79 -2.69
C ALA A 93 -14.43 -9.40 -2.12
N TYR A 94 -15.29 -10.40 -1.83
CA TYR A 94 -16.61 -10.17 -1.23
C TYR A 94 -16.51 -9.51 0.16
N GLU A 95 -15.64 -10.03 1.01
CA GLU A 95 -15.43 -9.52 2.37
C GLU A 95 -14.85 -8.10 2.36
N ILE A 96 -13.90 -7.83 1.45
CA ILE A 96 -13.38 -6.48 1.23
C ILE A 96 -14.51 -5.53 0.78
N GLN A 97 -15.40 -5.97 -0.11
CA GLN A 97 -16.52 -5.16 -0.59
C GLN A 97 -17.52 -4.86 0.55
N GLN A 98 -17.78 -5.82 1.43
CA GLN A 98 -18.62 -5.60 2.61
C GLN A 98 -18.00 -4.59 3.57
N LEU A 99 -16.70 -4.72 3.86
CA LEU A 99 -15.97 -3.74 4.68
C LEU A 99 -16.02 -2.33 4.08
N PHE A 100 -15.89 -2.23 2.75
CA PHE A 100 -16.04 -0.96 2.03
C PHE A 100 -17.45 -0.40 2.20
N ASN A 101 -18.48 -1.21 1.96
CA ASN A 101 -19.87 -0.78 2.09
C ASN A 101 -20.19 -0.34 3.51
N LEU A 102 -19.80 -1.09 4.55
CA LEU A 102 -20.02 -0.70 5.95
C LEU A 102 -19.35 0.63 6.31
N LYS A 103 -18.16 0.90 5.75
CA LYS A 103 -17.40 2.12 6.02
C LYS A 103 -17.94 3.34 5.27
N PHE A 104 -18.49 3.14 4.07
CA PHE A 104 -18.82 4.21 3.14
C PHE A 104 -20.30 4.27 2.75
N TYR A 105 -21.17 3.48 3.37
CA TYR A 105 -22.60 3.35 3.06
C TYR A 105 -23.30 4.71 2.88
N GLU A 106 -23.16 5.60 3.87
CA GLU A 106 -23.71 6.96 3.87
C GLU A 106 -23.23 7.83 2.69
N LYS A 107 -22.01 7.58 2.19
CA LYS A 107 -21.37 8.38 1.14
C LYS A 107 -21.65 7.86 -0.26
N THR A 108 -22.10 6.62 -0.40
CA THR A 108 -22.31 5.96 -1.70
C THR A 108 -23.79 5.88 -2.10
N GLN A 109 -24.73 6.20 -1.21
CA GLN A 109 -26.18 6.17 -1.48
C GLN A 109 -26.78 7.53 -1.88
N ASN A 110 -26.00 8.62 -1.84
CA ASN A 110 -26.48 9.99 -2.14
C ASN A 110 -26.24 10.43 -3.60
N TYR A 111 -26.36 9.51 -4.56
CA TYR A 111 -26.27 9.79 -6.00
C TYR A 111 -27.53 9.35 -6.73
#